data_AF-A0A8J4LM25-F1
#
_entry.id   AF-A0A8J4LM25-F1
#
_cell.length_a   1.000
_cell.length_b   1.000
_cell.length_c   1.000
_cell.angle_alpha   90.00
_cell.angle_beta   90.00
_cell.angle_gamma   90.00
#
_symmetry.space_group_name_H-M   'P 1'
#
loop_
_entity.id
_entity.type
_entity.pdbx_description
1 polymer ?
#
loop_
_entity_poly.entity_id
_entity_poly.type
_entity_poly.pdbx_seq_one_letter_code
_entity_poly.pdbx_strand_id
1 'polypeptide(L)'
;MAAVEEDPPPKPRFSPEEVLKQLEDVPEDNRTFSSTSFLQALTSQRETWTAIKALKQNEENATLADFDRVILFFLKNIYNLVSGLPGALMFDAMEDLMANSGILTPFVRRMVKIDESVALELGLPSKDDALCDNQQELIRVAATAIVCFYHYTNYPAHPDVFPSDDATLLFTSLALDSCRDRAASETLSAQLAEQGAGVMSLGEIRWLMHYIRGQLLGLTGAVFLGLGDKEKHKQHLLAQQADFLGLIKAVPENPAGYGYYVRTCLQFQQLSAAGLFAAKGAVVAAKHNSPFYGAQLAAQRAIVLAFAGGGTSSTGSTSGEVSMAAKAAAVRLGAAAAEPAPAESVSLFRAGELRALVTQAREGLGKERAGLPEVYGDLVVLDPVDSKLLDERFGPMLQDVPDEGEILALTDLLYPTLAPTALPRGAVAIAKP
;
A
#
# COMPACT_ATOMS: atom_id res chain seq x y z
N MET A 1 -21.28 1.76 39.76
CA MET A 1 -21.98 1.01 38.72
C MET A 1 -21.45 1.53 37.40
N ALA A 2 -20.62 0.75 36.71
CA ALA A 2 -20.12 1.12 35.39
C ALA A 2 -21.29 1.08 34.41
N ALA A 3 -21.43 2.12 33.60
CA ALA A 3 -22.39 2.13 32.51
C ALA A 3 -22.01 1.00 31.54
N VAL A 4 -22.96 0.11 31.29
CA VAL A 4 -22.88 -0.84 30.18
C VAL A 4 -22.98 0.02 28.93
N GLU A 5 -21.87 0.17 28.19
CA GLU A 5 -21.92 0.68 26.82
C GLU A 5 -22.87 -0.25 26.05
N GLU A 6 -24.01 0.28 25.63
CA GLU A 6 -24.91 -0.42 24.71
C GLU A 6 -24.10 -0.72 23.44
N ASP A 7 -24.08 -1.99 23.03
CA ASP A 7 -23.48 -2.39 21.77
C ASP A 7 -24.04 -1.48 20.67
N PRO A 8 -23.18 -0.81 19.87
CA PRO A 8 -23.65 0.03 18.79
C PRO A 8 -24.56 -0.79 17.87
N PRO A 9 -25.64 -0.18 17.34
CA PRO A 9 -26.56 -0.89 16.45
C PRO A 9 -25.77 -1.56 15.32
N PRO A 10 -26.16 -2.78 14.91
CA PRO A 10 -25.42 -3.52 13.88
C PRO A 10 -25.31 -2.63 12.63
N LYS A 11 -24.07 -2.39 12.19
CA LYS A 11 -23.80 -1.59 10.98
C LYS A 11 -24.65 -2.14 9.82
N PRO A 12 -25.28 -1.29 9.00
CA PRO A 12 -26.01 -1.73 7.82
C PRO A 12 -25.10 -2.59 6.94
N ARG A 13 -25.56 -3.79 6.56
CA ARG A 13 -24.88 -4.60 5.56
C ARG A 13 -25.37 -4.15 4.19
N PHE A 14 -24.43 -3.77 3.33
CA PHE A 14 -24.73 -3.38 1.94
C PHE A 14 -24.52 -4.58 1.01
N SER A 15 -25.40 -4.79 0.03
CA SER A 15 -25.14 -5.79 -1.01
C SER A 15 -24.06 -5.28 -1.97
N PRO A 16 -23.12 -6.14 -2.42
CA PRO A 16 -22.12 -5.74 -3.41
C PRO A 16 -22.72 -5.20 -4.71
N GLU A 17 -23.86 -5.74 -5.15
CA GLU A 17 -24.58 -5.27 -6.33
C GLU A 17 -25.17 -3.87 -6.12
N GLU A 18 -25.66 -3.58 -4.92
CA GLU A 18 -26.14 -2.22 -4.57
C GLU A 18 -24.99 -1.22 -4.58
N VAL A 19 -23.84 -1.58 -3.98
CA VAL A 19 -22.65 -0.71 -3.95
C VAL A 19 -22.07 -0.52 -5.35
N LEU A 20 -21.98 -1.60 -6.15
CA LEU A 20 -21.53 -1.53 -7.53
C LEU A 20 -22.42 -0.59 -8.34
N LYS A 21 -23.75 -0.71 -8.21
CA LYS A 21 -24.69 0.17 -8.89
C LYS A 21 -24.51 1.64 -8.48
N GLN A 22 -24.34 1.92 -7.19
CA GLN A 22 -24.08 3.29 -6.72
C GLN A 22 -22.82 3.89 -7.34
N LEU A 23 -21.77 3.09 -7.55
CA LEU A 23 -20.54 3.51 -8.21
C LEU A 23 -20.73 3.68 -9.73
N GLU A 24 -21.52 2.81 -10.37
CA GLU A 24 -21.88 2.91 -11.79
C GLU A 24 -22.68 4.19 -12.09
N ASP A 25 -23.59 4.56 -11.19
CA ASP A 25 -24.46 5.74 -11.30
C ASP A 25 -23.68 7.08 -11.22
N VAL A 26 -22.43 7.07 -10.72
CA VAL A 26 -21.55 8.25 -10.77
C VAL A 26 -21.06 8.46 -12.21
N PRO A 27 -21.27 9.63 -12.83
CA PRO A 27 -20.76 9.93 -14.17
C PRO A 27 -19.24 9.79 -14.25
N GLU A 28 -18.72 9.23 -15.36
CA GLU A 28 -17.29 8.94 -15.53
C GLU A 28 -16.38 10.15 -15.25
N ASP A 29 -16.72 11.32 -15.80
CA ASP A 29 -15.97 12.58 -15.60
C ASP A 29 -15.97 13.08 -14.14
N ASN A 30 -16.90 12.58 -13.31
CA ASN A 30 -17.03 12.95 -11.91
C ASN A 30 -16.48 11.88 -10.95
N ARG A 31 -16.09 10.70 -11.45
CA ARG A 31 -15.57 9.63 -10.59
C ARG A 31 -14.21 10.04 -10.03
N THR A 32 -14.04 9.87 -8.73
CA THR A 32 -12.72 9.94 -8.12
C THR A 32 -11.89 8.72 -8.53
N PHE A 33 -10.57 8.80 -8.33
CA PHE A 33 -9.69 7.65 -8.46
C PHE A 33 -10.19 6.45 -7.64
N SER A 34 -10.52 6.64 -6.37
CA SER A 34 -10.99 5.55 -5.50
C SER A 34 -12.33 4.99 -5.95
N SER A 35 -13.27 5.85 -6.40
CA SER A 35 -14.55 5.42 -6.97
C SER A 35 -14.34 4.53 -8.19
N THR A 36 -13.46 4.95 -9.10
CA THR A 36 -13.09 4.17 -10.29
C THR A 36 -12.43 2.85 -9.91
N SER A 37 -11.51 2.86 -8.95
CA SER A 37 -10.85 1.66 -8.46
C SER A 37 -11.85 0.69 -7.82
N PHE A 38 -12.76 1.14 -6.96
CA PHE A 38 -13.76 0.26 -6.35
C PHE A 38 -14.78 -0.28 -7.35
N LEU A 39 -15.19 0.51 -8.34
CA LEU A 39 -16.02 0.04 -9.43
C LEU A 39 -15.34 -1.13 -10.16
N GLN A 40 -14.08 -0.95 -10.54
CA GLN A 40 -13.30 -1.99 -11.20
C GLN A 40 -13.05 -3.19 -10.29
N ALA A 41 -12.79 -2.97 -9.00
CA ALA A 41 -12.61 -4.02 -8.03
C ALA A 41 -13.85 -4.90 -7.92
N LEU A 42 -15.03 -4.32 -7.64
CA LEU A 42 -16.28 -5.06 -7.50
C LEU A 42 -16.68 -5.75 -8.82
N THR A 43 -16.39 -5.13 -9.96
CA THR A 43 -16.55 -5.77 -11.28
C THR A 43 -15.67 -7.01 -11.39
N SER A 44 -14.37 -6.89 -11.12
CA SER A 44 -13.44 -8.04 -11.15
C SER A 44 -13.82 -9.12 -10.13
N GLN A 45 -14.38 -8.75 -8.97
CA GLN A 45 -14.89 -9.70 -7.99
C GLN A 45 -16.07 -10.52 -8.55
N ARG A 46 -17.04 -9.84 -9.16
CA ARG A 46 -18.20 -10.47 -9.82
C ARG A 46 -17.76 -11.40 -10.95
N GLU A 47 -16.82 -10.95 -11.78
CA GLU A 47 -16.29 -11.75 -12.90
C GLU A 47 -15.54 -12.99 -12.40
N THR A 48 -14.73 -12.85 -11.35
CA THR A 48 -14.04 -13.98 -10.71
C THR A 48 -15.03 -15.03 -10.21
N TRP A 49 -16.06 -14.59 -9.47
CA TRP A 49 -17.09 -15.48 -8.94
C TRP A 49 -17.86 -16.20 -10.06
N THR A 50 -18.23 -15.47 -11.10
CA THR A 50 -18.94 -16.01 -12.27
C THR A 50 -18.08 -17.05 -13.00
N ALA A 51 -16.80 -16.74 -13.22
CA ALA A 51 -15.87 -17.65 -13.88
C ALA A 51 -15.61 -18.92 -13.05
N ILE A 52 -15.46 -18.82 -11.72
CA ILE A 52 -15.31 -19.99 -10.84
C ILE A 52 -16.57 -20.87 -10.86
N LYS A 53 -17.77 -20.27 -10.86
CA LYS A 53 -19.02 -21.03 -10.99
C LYS A 53 -19.09 -21.76 -12.33
N ALA A 54 -18.73 -21.10 -13.43
CA ALA A 54 -18.72 -21.70 -14.76
C ALA A 54 -17.73 -22.89 -14.83
N LEU A 55 -16.53 -22.74 -14.25
CA LEU A 55 -15.55 -23.81 -14.15
C LEU A 55 -16.09 -25.03 -13.40
N LYS A 56 -16.75 -24.83 -12.24
CA LYS A 56 -17.35 -25.93 -11.46
C LYS A 56 -18.50 -26.65 -12.18
N GLN A 57 -19.22 -25.94 -13.06
CA GLN A 57 -20.30 -26.54 -13.85
C GLN A 57 -19.76 -27.31 -15.07
N ASN A 58 -18.52 -27.07 -15.47
CA ASN A 58 -17.92 -27.63 -16.69
C ASN A 58 -16.47 -28.07 -16.45
N GLU A 59 -16.22 -28.75 -15.33
CA GLU A 59 -14.86 -29.09 -14.87
C GLU A 59 -14.09 -29.92 -15.91
N GLU A 60 -14.77 -30.80 -16.64
CA GLU A 60 -14.16 -31.70 -17.64
C GLU A 60 -13.61 -30.94 -18.87
N ASN A 61 -14.09 -29.72 -19.15
CA ASN A 61 -13.67 -28.92 -20.30
C ASN A 61 -12.90 -27.65 -19.91
N ALA A 62 -12.54 -27.50 -18.64
CA ALA A 62 -11.80 -26.33 -18.17
C ALA A 62 -10.41 -26.25 -18.83
N THR A 63 -10.10 -25.10 -19.45
CA THR A 63 -8.79 -24.86 -20.05
C THR A 63 -7.87 -24.11 -19.10
N LEU A 64 -6.55 -24.17 -19.34
CA LEU A 64 -5.58 -23.35 -18.59
C LEU A 64 -5.88 -21.85 -18.72
N ALA A 65 -6.36 -21.39 -19.88
CA ALA A 65 -6.73 -20.00 -20.10
C ALA A 65 -7.91 -19.56 -19.23
N ASP A 66 -8.86 -20.46 -18.94
CA ASP A 66 -9.98 -20.16 -18.04
C ASP A 66 -9.48 -19.95 -16.60
N PHE A 67 -8.53 -20.79 -16.15
CA PHE A 67 -7.87 -20.61 -14.85
C PHE A 67 -7.08 -19.31 -14.79
N ASP A 68 -6.28 -19.01 -15.82
CA ASP A 68 -5.47 -17.80 -15.88
C ASP A 68 -6.36 -16.55 -15.80
N ARG A 69 -7.50 -16.55 -16.50
CA ARG A 69 -8.46 -15.46 -16.47
C ARG A 69 -9.07 -15.23 -15.08
N VAL A 70 -9.43 -16.31 -14.37
CA VAL A 70 -9.89 -16.23 -12.98
C VAL A 70 -8.84 -15.58 -12.09
N ILE A 71 -7.59 -16.03 -12.20
CA ILE A 71 -6.48 -15.51 -11.41
C ILE A 71 -6.26 -14.02 -11.71
N LEU A 72 -6.27 -13.62 -12.97
CA LEU A 72 -6.10 -12.23 -13.37
C LEU A 72 -7.21 -11.33 -12.84
N PHE A 73 -8.48 -11.77 -12.85
CA PHE A 73 -9.56 -11.01 -12.24
C PHE A 73 -9.40 -10.90 -10.72
N PHE A 74 -8.98 -11.97 -10.04
CA PHE A 74 -8.69 -11.94 -8.61
C PHE A 74 -7.55 -10.95 -8.29
N LEU A 75 -6.43 -11.03 -9.00
CA LEU A 75 -5.32 -10.09 -8.81
C LEU A 75 -5.75 -8.64 -9.09
N LYS A 76 -6.52 -8.40 -10.16
CA LYS A 76 -7.02 -7.07 -10.51
C LYS A 76 -7.97 -6.52 -9.45
N ASN A 77 -8.82 -7.38 -8.88
CA ASN A 77 -9.68 -7.01 -7.76
C ASN A 77 -8.84 -6.51 -6.58
N ILE A 78 -7.85 -7.29 -6.13
CA ILE A 78 -6.98 -6.91 -5.01
C ILE A 78 -6.23 -5.61 -5.30
N TYR A 79 -5.60 -5.49 -6.48
CA TYR A 79 -4.88 -4.28 -6.90
C TYR A 79 -5.75 -3.03 -6.81
N ASN A 80 -6.98 -3.12 -7.31
CA ASN A 80 -7.89 -2.00 -7.32
C ASN A 80 -8.41 -1.66 -5.92
N LEU A 81 -8.66 -2.64 -5.06
CA LEU A 81 -9.02 -2.38 -3.66
C LEU A 81 -7.90 -1.56 -2.98
N VAL A 82 -6.68 -2.10 -2.95
CA VAL A 82 -5.55 -1.47 -2.23
C VAL A 82 -5.09 -0.15 -2.85
N SER A 83 -5.24 -0.02 -4.16
CA SER A 83 -4.95 1.24 -4.85
C SER A 83 -6.00 2.28 -4.48
N GLY A 84 -7.28 1.92 -4.46
CA GLY A 84 -8.38 2.84 -4.16
C GLY A 84 -8.20 3.48 -2.78
N LEU A 85 -8.18 2.68 -1.71
CA LEU A 85 -7.88 3.16 -0.36
C LEU A 85 -7.01 2.12 0.39
N PRO A 86 -6.05 2.57 1.22
CA PRO A 86 -5.20 1.67 2.00
C PRO A 86 -5.97 0.67 2.88
N GLY A 87 -7.11 1.09 3.42
CA GLY A 87 -7.97 0.26 4.26
C GLY A 87 -8.90 -0.69 3.49
N ALA A 88 -8.88 -0.71 2.15
CA ALA A 88 -9.82 -1.54 1.40
C ALA A 88 -9.41 -3.03 1.30
N LEU A 89 -8.19 -3.42 1.64
CA LEU A 89 -7.88 -4.86 1.80
C LEU A 89 -8.66 -5.51 2.96
N MET A 90 -9.42 -4.71 3.71
CA MET A 90 -10.36 -5.15 4.74
C MET A 90 -11.64 -5.78 4.16
N PHE A 91 -11.82 -5.83 2.84
CA PHE A 91 -12.92 -6.52 2.17
C PHE A 91 -12.54 -7.98 1.86
N ASP A 92 -13.46 -8.94 2.06
CA ASP A 92 -13.25 -10.36 1.71
C ASP A 92 -13.23 -10.48 0.18
N ALA A 93 -12.00 -10.46 -0.35
CA ALA A 93 -11.69 -10.36 -1.77
C ALA A 93 -11.55 -11.75 -2.42
N MET A 94 -12.15 -12.77 -1.80
CA MET A 94 -12.26 -14.15 -2.28
C MET A 94 -11.02 -15.02 -2.10
N GLU A 95 -10.09 -14.68 -1.20
CA GLU A 95 -8.89 -15.47 -0.92
C GLU A 95 -9.22 -16.90 -0.47
N ASP A 96 -10.22 -17.05 0.42
CA ASP A 96 -10.78 -18.34 0.84
C ASP A 96 -11.26 -19.17 -0.35
N LEU A 97 -11.94 -18.52 -1.30
CA LEU A 97 -12.47 -19.18 -2.49
C LEU A 97 -11.33 -19.61 -3.42
N MET A 98 -10.35 -18.73 -3.66
CA MET A 98 -9.19 -19.01 -4.49
C MET A 98 -8.40 -20.20 -3.94
N ALA A 99 -8.12 -20.22 -2.64
CA ALA A 99 -7.36 -21.30 -2.01
C ALA A 99 -8.05 -22.67 -2.11
N ASN A 100 -9.38 -22.71 -2.04
CA ASN A 100 -10.15 -23.95 -2.07
C ASN A 100 -10.68 -24.33 -3.45
N SER A 101 -10.42 -23.51 -4.48
CA SER A 101 -10.89 -23.75 -5.85
C SER A 101 -10.04 -24.75 -6.63
N GLY A 102 -8.81 -25.04 -6.17
CA GLY A 102 -7.82 -25.83 -6.90
C GLY A 102 -7.08 -25.07 -8.01
N ILE A 103 -7.50 -23.84 -8.33
CA ILE A 103 -6.95 -23.01 -9.43
C ILE A 103 -5.48 -22.64 -9.20
N LEU A 104 -5.05 -22.55 -7.94
CA LEU A 104 -3.69 -22.19 -7.54
C LEU A 104 -2.77 -23.40 -7.35
N THR A 105 -3.22 -24.61 -7.70
CA THR A 105 -2.37 -25.82 -7.70
C THR A 105 -1.22 -25.63 -8.70
N PRO A 106 0.03 -26.03 -8.38
CA PRO A 106 0.44 -26.81 -7.21
C PRO A 106 0.77 -25.99 -5.95
N PHE A 107 0.80 -24.66 -6.02
CA PHE A 107 1.33 -23.83 -4.94
C PHE A 107 0.40 -23.71 -3.73
N VAL A 108 -0.90 -23.58 -3.95
CA VAL A 108 -1.93 -23.72 -2.91
C VAL A 108 -2.76 -24.94 -3.24
N ARG A 109 -2.76 -25.93 -2.35
CA ARG A 109 -3.58 -27.13 -2.52
C ARG A 109 -4.99 -26.91 -1.98
N ARG A 110 -5.09 -26.36 -0.76
CA ARG A 110 -6.35 -26.07 -0.05
C ARG A 110 -6.10 -25.39 1.29
N MET A 111 -7.15 -24.77 1.84
CA MET A 111 -7.22 -24.50 3.27
C MET A 111 -7.88 -25.68 3.98
N VAL A 112 -7.29 -26.15 5.07
CA VAL A 112 -7.77 -27.30 5.85
C VAL A 112 -7.94 -26.92 7.30
N LYS A 113 -8.98 -27.46 7.93
CA LYS A 113 -9.11 -27.38 9.38
C LYS A 113 -8.29 -28.51 10.00
N ILE A 114 -7.26 -28.15 10.76
CA ILE A 114 -6.45 -29.08 11.56
C ILE A 114 -6.69 -28.72 13.02
N ASP A 115 -7.32 -29.64 13.74
CA ASP A 115 -7.84 -29.44 15.09
C ASP A 115 -8.74 -28.19 15.19
N GLU A 116 -8.36 -27.20 16.02
CA GLU A 116 -9.08 -25.94 16.22
C GLU A 116 -8.59 -24.81 15.31
N SER A 117 -7.62 -25.05 14.43
CA SER A 117 -7.01 -24.04 13.57
C SER A 117 -7.29 -24.26 12.09
N VAL A 118 -7.18 -23.20 11.30
CA VAL A 118 -7.22 -23.26 9.83
C VAL A 118 -5.79 -23.16 9.34
N ALA A 119 -5.32 -24.20 8.65
CA ALA A 119 -3.99 -24.29 8.06
C ALA A 119 -4.05 -24.21 6.53
N LEU A 120 -3.01 -23.65 5.92
CA LEU A 120 -2.86 -23.58 4.47
C LEU A 120 -1.92 -24.68 4.00
N GLU A 121 -2.42 -25.61 3.17
CA GLU A 121 -1.59 -26.68 2.59
C GLU A 121 -0.89 -26.13 1.34
N LEU A 122 0.41 -25.86 1.47
CA LEU A 122 1.25 -25.27 0.43
C LEU A 122 2.06 -26.32 -0.34
N GLY A 123 2.16 -26.14 -1.66
CA GLY A 123 3.22 -26.73 -2.47
C GLY A 123 4.35 -25.72 -2.63
N LEU A 124 5.55 -26.06 -2.14
CA LEU A 124 6.71 -25.20 -2.32
C LEU A 124 7.36 -25.44 -3.69
N PRO A 125 7.91 -24.39 -4.34
CA PRO A 125 8.73 -24.56 -5.53
C PRO A 125 9.85 -25.55 -5.26
N SER A 126 10.06 -26.52 -6.15
CA SER A 126 11.01 -27.62 -5.92
C SER A 126 12.47 -27.25 -6.18
N LYS A 127 12.77 -25.99 -6.52
CA LYS A 127 14.13 -25.50 -6.83
C LYS A 127 14.36 -24.13 -6.24
N ASP A 128 15.57 -23.91 -5.71
CA ASP A 128 16.00 -22.67 -5.07
C ASP A 128 16.14 -21.47 -6.05
N ASP A 129 16.24 -21.73 -7.36
CA ASP A 129 16.40 -20.73 -8.44
C ASP A 129 15.26 -20.74 -9.47
N ALA A 130 14.10 -21.33 -9.17
CA ALA A 130 13.00 -21.39 -10.14
C ALA A 130 12.32 -20.02 -10.26
N LEU A 131 12.82 -19.15 -11.14
CA LEU A 131 12.09 -17.97 -11.62
C LEU A 131 10.88 -18.42 -12.46
N CYS A 132 9.86 -17.56 -12.55
CA CYS A 132 8.67 -17.85 -13.35
C CYS A 132 9.03 -17.86 -14.84
N ASP A 133 8.86 -19.00 -15.51
CA ASP A 133 9.25 -19.18 -16.91
C ASP A 133 8.25 -18.54 -17.89
N ASN A 134 7.02 -18.27 -17.44
CA ASN A 134 5.94 -17.73 -18.26
C ASN A 134 4.89 -16.98 -17.43
N GLN A 135 3.95 -16.31 -18.12
CA GLN A 135 2.90 -15.53 -17.48
C GLN A 135 1.98 -16.36 -16.57
N GLN A 136 1.68 -17.63 -16.91
CA GLN A 136 0.79 -18.49 -16.13
C GLN A 136 1.37 -18.80 -14.75
N GLU A 137 2.67 -19.09 -14.71
CA GLU A 137 3.39 -19.30 -13.46
C GLU A 137 3.45 -18.02 -12.63
N LEU A 138 3.76 -16.89 -13.27
CA LEU A 138 3.83 -15.58 -12.61
C LEU A 138 2.52 -15.22 -11.92
N ILE A 139 1.38 -15.33 -12.61
CA ILE A 139 0.08 -14.96 -12.03
C ILE A 139 -0.33 -15.92 -10.90
N ARG A 140 -0.02 -17.22 -11.01
CA ARG A 140 -0.27 -18.21 -9.95
C ARG A 140 0.58 -17.95 -8.72
N VAL A 141 1.87 -17.64 -8.90
CA VAL A 141 2.79 -17.26 -7.82
C VAL A 141 2.30 -15.98 -7.14
N ALA A 142 1.93 -14.96 -7.91
CA ALA A 142 1.43 -13.70 -7.37
C ALA A 142 0.13 -13.88 -6.57
N ALA A 143 -0.82 -14.68 -7.09
CA ALA A 143 -2.07 -14.95 -6.38
C ALA A 143 -1.85 -15.81 -5.13
N THR A 144 -0.91 -16.75 -5.18
CA THR A 144 -0.50 -17.54 -4.02
C THR A 144 0.05 -16.64 -2.92
N ALA A 145 0.91 -15.68 -3.26
CA ALA A 145 1.45 -14.73 -2.29
C ALA A 145 0.35 -13.96 -1.54
N ILE A 146 -0.71 -13.55 -2.23
CA ILE A 146 -1.86 -12.86 -1.63
C ILE A 146 -2.62 -13.80 -0.69
N VAL A 147 -2.88 -15.04 -1.11
CA VAL A 147 -3.56 -16.04 -0.27
C VAL A 147 -2.75 -16.35 0.99
N CYS A 148 -1.43 -16.48 0.88
CA CYS A 148 -0.53 -16.67 2.03
C CYS A 148 -0.58 -15.45 2.97
N PHE A 149 -0.54 -14.23 2.43
CA PHE A 149 -0.62 -13.01 3.24
C PHE A 149 -1.95 -12.90 3.96
N TYR A 150 -3.05 -13.20 3.26
CA TYR A 150 -4.37 -13.31 3.84
C TYR A 150 -4.40 -14.35 4.96
N HIS A 151 -3.84 -15.54 4.74
CA HIS A 151 -3.81 -16.59 5.77
C HIS A 151 -3.06 -16.13 7.02
N TYR A 152 -1.85 -15.59 6.85
CA TYR A 152 -1.01 -15.07 7.92
C TYR A 152 -1.73 -14.00 8.77
N THR A 153 -2.45 -13.09 8.12
CA THR A 153 -3.12 -11.99 8.82
C THR A 153 -4.44 -12.38 9.48
N ASN A 154 -5.00 -13.56 9.15
CA ASN A 154 -6.35 -13.95 9.56
C ASN A 154 -6.42 -15.23 10.40
N TYR A 155 -5.40 -16.07 10.39
CA TYR A 155 -5.40 -17.32 11.11
C TYR A 155 -4.14 -17.47 11.97
N PRO A 156 -4.26 -18.06 13.17
CA PRO A 156 -3.09 -18.37 13.97
C PRO A 156 -2.18 -19.37 13.24
N ALA A 157 -0.88 -19.23 13.44
CA ALA A 157 0.08 -20.20 12.92
C ALA A 157 -0.16 -21.58 13.53
N HIS A 158 -0.04 -22.63 12.70
CA HIS A 158 -0.09 -24.01 13.15
C HIS A 158 1.33 -24.63 13.07
N PRO A 159 1.80 -25.35 14.10
CA PRO A 159 3.20 -25.79 14.20
C PRO A 159 3.62 -26.78 13.11
N ASP A 160 2.70 -27.62 12.62
CA ASP A 160 3.03 -28.68 11.65
C ASP A 160 2.90 -28.25 10.18
N VAL A 161 2.62 -26.98 9.91
CA VAL A 161 2.49 -26.47 8.53
C VAL A 161 3.49 -25.37 8.27
N PHE A 162 3.85 -25.20 6.99
CA PHE A 162 4.80 -24.17 6.60
C PHE A 162 4.25 -22.77 6.94
N PRO A 163 5.05 -21.88 7.57
CA PRO A 163 4.60 -20.55 7.97
C PRO A 163 4.17 -19.70 6.77
N SER A 164 3.02 -19.03 6.90
CA SER A 164 2.43 -18.28 5.78
C SER A 164 3.07 -16.90 5.55
N ASP A 165 3.71 -16.33 6.57
CA ASP A 165 4.60 -15.18 6.42
C ASP A 165 5.84 -15.53 5.58
N ASP A 166 6.52 -16.63 5.91
CA ASP A 166 7.67 -17.11 5.12
C ASP A 166 7.24 -17.42 3.67
N ALA A 167 6.07 -18.04 3.48
CA ALA A 167 5.52 -18.32 2.15
C ALA A 167 5.20 -17.03 1.39
N THR A 168 4.64 -16.03 2.06
CA THR A 168 4.36 -14.72 1.45
C THR A 168 5.65 -14.07 0.98
N LEU A 169 6.70 -14.05 1.82
CA LEU A 169 8.02 -13.52 1.44
C LEU A 169 8.61 -14.28 0.25
N LEU A 170 8.51 -15.61 0.26
CA LEU A 170 9.00 -16.46 -0.83
C LEU A 170 8.30 -16.13 -2.15
N PHE A 171 6.96 -16.19 -2.20
CA PHE A 171 6.22 -16.02 -3.45
C PHE A 171 6.23 -14.58 -3.96
N THR A 172 6.19 -13.57 -3.08
CA THR A 172 6.36 -12.17 -3.51
C THR A 172 7.75 -11.92 -4.08
N SER A 173 8.80 -12.46 -3.45
CA SER A 173 10.16 -12.30 -3.93
C SER A 173 10.37 -13.03 -5.25
N LEU A 174 9.85 -14.25 -5.37
CA LEU A 174 9.88 -15.01 -6.61
C LEU A 174 9.22 -14.24 -7.77
N ALA A 175 8.02 -13.71 -7.59
CA ALA A 175 7.33 -12.93 -8.62
C ALA A 175 8.12 -11.67 -9.02
N LEU A 176 8.72 -10.97 -8.05
CA LEU A 176 9.51 -9.76 -8.30
C LEU A 176 10.84 -10.05 -8.99
N ASP A 177 11.56 -11.08 -8.55
CA ASP A 177 12.84 -11.48 -9.12
C ASP A 177 12.68 -12.02 -10.54
N SER A 178 11.54 -12.67 -10.84
CA SER A 178 11.18 -13.09 -12.20
C SER A 178 11.02 -11.91 -13.17
N CYS A 179 10.77 -10.70 -12.64
CA CYS A 179 10.64 -9.47 -13.41
C CYS A 179 11.90 -8.60 -13.39
N ARG A 180 13.00 -9.06 -12.77
CA ARG A 180 14.18 -8.22 -12.55
C ARG A 180 15.02 -8.06 -13.81
N ASP A 181 15.14 -9.11 -14.60
CA ASP A 181 15.81 -9.05 -15.90
C ASP A 181 14.93 -8.34 -16.93
N ARG A 182 15.55 -7.47 -17.74
CA ARG A 182 14.81 -6.65 -18.71
C ARG A 182 14.18 -7.51 -19.81
N ALA A 183 14.92 -8.48 -20.36
CA ALA A 183 14.41 -9.32 -21.44
C ALA A 183 13.30 -10.24 -20.94
N ALA A 184 13.45 -10.81 -19.73
CA ALA A 184 12.40 -11.57 -19.07
C ALA A 184 11.14 -10.72 -18.82
N SER A 185 11.29 -9.51 -18.28
CA SER A 185 10.17 -8.59 -18.03
C SER A 185 9.46 -8.18 -19.33
N GLU A 186 10.19 -7.91 -20.42
CA GLU A 186 9.60 -7.58 -21.72
C GLU A 186 8.82 -8.77 -22.29
N THR A 187 9.35 -9.98 -22.14
CA THR A 187 8.70 -11.23 -22.57
C THR A 187 7.40 -11.48 -21.79
N LEU A 188 7.45 -11.42 -20.45
CA LEU A 188 6.29 -11.62 -19.59
C LEU A 188 5.23 -10.55 -19.85
N SER A 189 5.64 -9.30 -20.08
CA SER A 189 4.72 -8.21 -20.41
C SER A 189 4.00 -8.45 -21.74
N ALA A 190 4.71 -8.95 -22.76
CA ALA A 190 4.10 -9.29 -24.04
C ALA A 190 3.10 -10.45 -23.92
N GLN A 191 3.48 -11.51 -23.19
CA GLN A 191 2.60 -12.65 -22.93
C GLN A 191 1.33 -12.23 -22.17
N LEU A 192 1.43 -11.38 -21.15
CA LEU A 192 0.28 -10.84 -20.43
C LEU A 192 -0.62 -9.96 -21.30
N ALA A 193 -0.03 -9.15 -22.19
CA ALA A 193 -0.81 -8.32 -23.10
C ALA A 193 -1.62 -9.16 -24.11
N GLU A 194 -1.04 -10.23 -24.63
CA GLU A 194 -1.68 -11.12 -25.59
C GLU A 194 -2.68 -12.09 -24.94
N GLN A 195 -2.25 -12.79 -23.89
CA GLN A 195 -3.01 -13.89 -23.28
C GLN A 195 -3.91 -13.42 -22.12
N GLY A 196 -3.50 -12.38 -21.40
CA GLY A 196 -4.25 -11.81 -20.28
C GLY A 196 -5.38 -10.86 -20.70
N ALA A 197 -5.61 -10.69 -22.00
CA ALA A 197 -6.68 -9.87 -22.58
C ALA A 197 -6.76 -8.43 -22.02
N GLY A 198 -5.63 -7.88 -21.56
CA GLY A 198 -5.56 -6.55 -20.95
C GLY A 198 -6.23 -6.41 -19.58
N VAL A 199 -6.59 -7.51 -18.90
CA VAL A 199 -7.20 -7.47 -17.56
C VAL A 199 -6.26 -6.82 -16.54
N MET A 200 -4.98 -7.21 -16.60
CA MET A 200 -3.95 -6.73 -15.67
C MET A 200 -2.60 -6.65 -16.37
N SER A 201 -1.83 -5.61 -16.07
CA SER A 201 -0.49 -5.40 -16.59
C SER A 201 0.60 -5.97 -15.67
N LEU A 202 1.79 -6.22 -16.22
CA LEU A 202 2.95 -6.63 -15.44
C LEU A 202 3.33 -5.60 -14.37
N GLY A 203 3.17 -4.30 -14.67
CA GLY A 203 3.42 -3.22 -13.72
C GLY A 203 2.51 -3.32 -12.49
N GLU A 204 1.22 -3.62 -12.68
CA GLU A 204 0.26 -3.78 -11.59
C GLU A 204 0.57 -5.03 -10.74
N ILE A 205 1.01 -6.13 -11.37
CA ILE A 205 1.43 -7.34 -10.62
C ILE A 205 2.64 -7.01 -9.75
N ARG A 206 3.65 -6.36 -10.32
CA ARG A 206 4.84 -5.93 -9.57
C ARG A 206 4.50 -4.96 -8.45
N TRP A 207 3.57 -4.04 -8.70
CA TRP A 207 3.06 -3.11 -7.70
C TRP A 207 2.43 -3.88 -6.54
N LEU A 208 1.55 -4.86 -6.81
CA LEU A 208 0.96 -5.68 -5.76
C LEU A 208 1.99 -6.46 -4.96
N MET A 209 2.97 -7.07 -5.60
CA MET A 209 3.98 -7.87 -4.90
C MET A 209 4.86 -7.01 -3.99
N HIS A 210 5.25 -5.82 -4.44
CA HIS A 210 5.91 -4.82 -3.59
C HIS A 210 5.01 -4.39 -2.43
N TYR A 211 3.71 -4.18 -2.67
CA TYR A 211 2.77 -3.76 -1.63
C TYR A 211 2.65 -4.83 -0.54
N ILE A 212 2.32 -6.07 -0.92
CA ILE A 212 2.14 -7.18 0.01
C ILE A 212 3.43 -7.45 0.80
N ARG A 213 4.59 -7.50 0.14
CA ARG A 213 5.87 -7.69 0.80
C ARG A 213 6.20 -6.54 1.76
N GLY A 214 5.97 -5.29 1.33
CA GLY A 214 6.16 -4.11 2.17
C GLY A 214 5.24 -4.09 3.40
N GLN A 215 3.99 -4.52 3.28
CA GLN A 215 3.07 -4.65 4.42
C GLN A 215 3.56 -5.71 5.40
N LEU A 216 3.92 -6.90 4.92
CA LEU A 216 4.45 -7.97 5.77
C LEU A 216 5.72 -7.55 6.50
N LEU A 217 6.67 -6.92 5.81
CA LEU A 217 7.89 -6.40 6.43
C LEU A 217 7.60 -5.37 7.52
N GLY A 218 6.59 -4.52 7.36
CA GLY A 218 6.12 -3.60 8.39
C GLY A 218 5.61 -4.32 9.65
N LEU A 219 4.77 -5.36 9.46
CA LEU A 219 4.24 -6.17 10.55
C LEU A 219 5.36 -6.91 11.29
N THR A 220 6.25 -7.58 10.56
CA THR A 220 7.40 -8.28 11.13
C THR A 220 8.36 -7.32 11.84
N GLY A 221 8.57 -6.12 11.28
CA GLY A 221 9.32 -5.06 11.93
C GLY A 221 8.72 -4.64 13.27
N ALA A 222 7.39 -4.52 13.37
CA ALA A 222 6.69 -4.21 14.62
C ALA A 222 6.83 -5.33 15.66
N VAL A 223 6.80 -6.60 15.24
CA VAL A 223 7.06 -7.74 16.13
C VAL A 223 8.46 -7.66 16.73
N PHE A 224 9.50 -7.43 15.92
CA PHE A 224 10.87 -7.32 16.42
C PHE A 224 11.07 -6.12 17.35
N LEU A 225 10.37 -5.00 17.10
CA LEU A 225 10.34 -3.88 18.04
C LEU A 225 9.75 -4.28 19.39
N GLY A 226 8.63 -5.01 19.39
CA GLY A 226 7.99 -5.54 20.60
C GLY A 226 8.87 -6.52 21.38
N LEU A 227 9.69 -7.31 20.68
CA LEU A 227 10.68 -8.23 21.27
C LEU A 227 11.97 -7.52 21.73
N GLY A 228 12.13 -6.22 21.45
CA GLY A 228 13.32 -5.45 21.79
C GLY A 228 14.51 -5.63 20.84
N ASP A 229 14.33 -6.36 19.72
CA ASP A 229 15.36 -6.53 18.69
C ASP A 229 15.36 -5.33 17.72
N LYS A 230 16.04 -4.26 18.16
CA LYS A 230 16.11 -2.99 17.42
C LYS A 230 16.82 -3.13 16.06
N GLU A 231 17.76 -4.06 15.94
CA GLU A 231 18.51 -4.23 14.69
C GLU A 231 17.64 -4.90 13.63
N LYS A 232 16.94 -5.99 13.98
CA LYS A 232 15.99 -6.62 13.05
C LYS A 232 14.83 -5.69 12.72
N HIS A 233 14.31 -4.95 13.70
CA HIS A 233 13.29 -3.93 13.44
C HIS A 233 13.73 -2.95 12.35
N LYS A 234 14.95 -2.39 12.46
CA LYS A 234 15.51 -1.46 11.48
C LYS A 234 15.68 -2.11 10.10
N GLN A 235 16.18 -3.33 10.04
CA GLN A 235 16.37 -4.06 8.77
C GLN A 235 15.05 -4.24 8.03
N HIS A 236 13.98 -4.59 8.74
CA HIS A 236 12.65 -4.76 8.16
C HIS A 236 12.05 -3.44 7.68
N LEU A 237 12.21 -2.35 8.43
CA LEU A 237 11.76 -1.03 7.98
C LEU A 237 12.51 -0.55 6.73
N LEU A 238 13.82 -0.82 6.63
CA LEU A 238 14.60 -0.47 5.43
C LEU A 238 14.14 -1.27 4.21
N ALA A 239 13.85 -2.56 4.39
CA ALA A 239 13.30 -3.41 3.33
C ALA A 239 11.90 -2.92 2.90
N GLN A 240 11.03 -2.57 3.86
CA GLN A 240 9.71 -2.00 3.58
C GLN A 240 9.81 -0.70 2.76
N GLN A 241 10.72 0.21 3.13
CA GLN A 241 10.94 1.45 2.38
C GLN A 241 11.36 1.16 0.93
N ALA A 242 12.23 0.16 0.72
CA ALA A 242 12.65 -0.24 -0.63
C ALA A 242 11.48 -0.78 -1.45
N ASP A 243 10.58 -1.57 -0.86
CA ASP A 243 9.38 -2.07 -1.50
C ASP A 243 8.38 -0.96 -1.83
N PHE A 244 8.17 0.00 -0.93
CA PHE A 244 7.30 1.16 -1.22
C PHE A 244 7.86 2.08 -2.31
N LEU A 245 9.19 2.20 -2.42
CA LEU A 245 9.79 2.82 -3.60
C LEU A 245 9.54 1.99 -4.87
N GLY A 246 9.52 0.67 -4.73
CA GLY A 246 9.15 -0.28 -5.78
C GLY A 246 7.74 -0.03 -6.35
N LEU A 247 6.77 0.36 -5.51
CA LEU A 247 5.42 0.74 -5.96
C LEU A 247 5.46 1.86 -7.01
N ILE A 248 6.19 2.93 -6.70
CA ILE A 248 6.34 4.10 -7.59
C ILE A 248 7.04 3.70 -8.89
N LYS A 249 8.04 2.81 -8.81
CA LYS A 249 8.76 2.34 -10.00
C LYS A 249 7.91 1.41 -10.87
N ALA A 250 7.03 0.62 -10.26
CA ALA A 250 6.18 -0.34 -10.96
C ALA A 250 5.02 0.35 -11.68
N VAL A 251 4.35 1.30 -11.00
CA VAL A 251 3.26 2.11 -11.58
C VAL A 251 3.42 3.57 -11.14
N PRO A 252 4.22 4.39 -11.86
CA PRO A 252 4.51 5.78 -11.49
C PRO A 252 3.30 6.70 -11.46
N GLU A 253 2.22 6.29 -12.13
CA GLU A 253 0.96 7.00 -12.26
C GLU A 253 -0.03 6.65 -11.14
N ASN A 254 0.29 5.69 -10.26
CA ASN A 254 -0.57 5.36 -9.14
C ASN A 254 -0.23 6.24 -7.93
N PRO A 255 -1.14 7.12 -7.46
CA PRO A 255 -0.85 8.05 -6.36
C PRO A 255 -0.59 7.35 -5.03
N ALA A 256 -1.11 6.14 -4.82
CA ALA A 256 -0.97 5.40 -3.58
C ALA A 256 0.51 5.09 -3.25
N GLY A 257 1.31 4.74 -4.26
CA GLY A 257 2.73 4.43 -4.08
C GLY A 257 3.52 5.58 -3.44
N TYR A 258 3.19 6.83 -3.80
CA TYR A 258 3.82 8.01 -3.21
C TYR A 258 3.45 8.16 -1.74
N GLY A 259 2.18 7.98 -1.38
CA GLY A 259 1.72 8.11 0.00
C GLY A 259 2.40 7.13 0.96
N TYR A 260 2.57 5.87 0.53
CA TYR A 260 3.29 4.85 1.30
C TYR A 260 4.78 5.17 1.44
N TYR A 261 5.45 5.53 0.35
CA TYR A 261 6.88 5.83 0.38
C TYR A 261 7.20 7.06 1.23
N VAL A 262 6.43 8.14 1.08
CA VAL A 262 6.60 9.38 1.87
C VAL A 262 6.49 9.09 3.36
N ARG A 263 5.54 8.23 3.78
CA ARG A 263 5.43 7.82 5.19
C ARG A 263 6.69 7.14 5.70
N THR A 264 7.26 6.20 4.95
CA THR A 264 8.53 5.57 5.37
C THR A 264 9.69 6.57 5.43
N CYS A 265 9.75 7.53 4.51
CA CYS A 265 10.75 8.60 4.60
C CYS A 265 10.57 9.44 5.87
N LEU A 266 9.34 9.77 6.27
CA LEU A 266 9.05 10.48 7.52
C LEU A 266 9.51 9.68 8.75
N GLN A 267 9.25 8.37 8.78
CA GLN A 267 9.71 7.48 9.87
C GLN A 267 11.24 7.49 10.00
N PHE A 268 11.97 7.54 8.88
CA PHE A 268 13.43 7.62 8.85
C PHE A 268 13.99 9.04 8.93
N GLN A 269 13.15 10.06 9.16
CA GLN A 269 13.56 11.47 9.17
C GLN A 269 14.24 11.94 7.86
N GLN A 270 13.90 11.30 6.74
CA GLN A 270 14.37 11.67 5.40
C GLN A 270 13.50 12.78 4.82
N LEU A 271 13.42 13.92 5.53
CA LEU A 271 12.43 14.99 5.28
C LEU A 271 12.52 15.56 3.86
N SER A 272 13.72 15.72 3.31
CA SER A 272 13.92 16.22 1.93
C SER A 272 13.34 15.27 0.88
N ALA A 273 13.52 13.95 1.06
CA ALA A 273 12.94 12.94 0.17
C ALA A 273 11.41 12.91 0.33
N ALA A 274 10.92 12.92 1.58
CA ALA A 274 9.48 12.97 1.87
C ALA A 274 8.81 14.17 1.19
N GLY A 275 9.37 15.38 1.31
CA GLY A 275 8.83 16.59 0.69
C GLY A 275 8.80 16.52 -0.85
N LEU A 276 9.89 16.05 -1.47
CA LEU A 276 9.97 15.92 -2.93
C LEU A 276 8.95 14.92 -3.47
N PHE A 277 8.83 13.75 -2.85
CA PHE A 277 7.90 12.72 -3.30
C PHE A 277 6.44 13.06 -2.97
N ALA A 278 6.17 13.79 -1.88
CA ALA A 278 4.85 14.31 -1.58
C ALA A 278 4.38 15.30 -2.67
N ALA A 279 5.26 16.22 -3.08
CA ALA A 279 4.97 17.18 -4.14
C ALA A 279 4.72 16.48 -5.50
N LYS A 280 5.56 15.50 -5.86
CA LYS A 280 5.36 14.72 -7.09
C LYS A 280 4.07 13.90 -7.05
N GLY A 281 3.80 13.23 -5.94
CA GLY A 281 2.58 12.46 -5.75
C GLY A 281 1.34 13.34 -5.84
N ALA A 282 1.38 14.59 -5.34
CA ALA A 282 0.24 15.50 -5.40
C ALA A 282 -0.13 15.87 -6.85
N VAL A 283 0.88 15.99 -7.74
CA VAL A 283 0.66 16.19 -9.19
C VAL A 283 -0.02 14.96 -9.80
N VAL A 284 0.45 13.76 -9.44
CA VAL A 284 -0.16 12.49 -9.89
C VAL A 284 -1.61 12.37 -9.38
N ALA A 285 -1.85 12.63 -8.09
CA ALA A 285 -3.18 12.59 -7.50
C ALA A 285 -4.15 13.58 -8.17
N ALA A 286 -3.70 14.79 -8.50
CA ALA A 286 -4.51 15.76 -9.23
C ALA A 286 -4.85 15.29 -10.65
N LYS A 287 -3.87 14.72 -11.38
CA LYS A 287 -4.06 14.18 -12.73
C LYS A 287 -5.12 13.08 -12.78
N HIS A 288 -5.19 12.25 -11.73
CA HIS A 288 -6.12 11.12 -11.64
C HIS A 288 -7.41 11.44 -10.88
N ASN A 289 -7.70 12.72 -10.60
CA ASN A 289 -8.85 13.14 -9.76
C ASN A 289 -8.94 12.31 -8.47
N SER A 290 -7.87 12.32 -7.67
CA SER A 290 -7.75 11.57 -6.43
C SER A 290 -7.76 12.48 -5.19
N PRO A 291 -8.91 13.01 -4.75
CA PRO A 291 -9.01 13.84 -3.54
C PRO A 291 -8.40 13.20 -2.30
N PHE A 292 -8.58 11.89 -2.09
CA PHE A 292 -7.99 11.18 -0.95
C PHE A 292 -6.46 11.26 -0.91
N TYR A 293 -5.77 10.76 -1.94
CA TYR A 293 -4.31 10.81 -1.95
C TYR A 293 -3.79 12.25 -2.04
N GLY A 294 -4.53 13.17 -2.66
CA GLY A 294 -4.24 14.60 -2.60
C GLY A 294 -4.24 15.13 -1.17
N ALA A 295 -5.24 14.73 -0.37
CA ALA A 295 -5.31 15.08 1.04
C ALA A 295 -4.19 14.44 1.88
N GLN A 296 -3.94 13.15 1.68
CA GLN A 296 -2.88 12.43 2.40
C GLN A 296 -1.51 13.06 2.13
N LEU A 297 -1.18 13.34 0.86
CA LEU A 297 0.10 13.93 0.48
C LEU A 297 0.21 15.39 0.93
N ALA A 298 -0.89 16.14 0.99
CA ALA A 298 -0.92 17.48 1.58
C ALA A 298 -0.62 17.43 3.09
N ALA A 299 -1.24 16.51 3.84
CA ALA A 299 -0.97 16.31 5.26
C ALA A 299 0.50 15.91 5.51
N GLN A 300 1.01 14.95 4.73
CA GLN A 300 2.42 14.53 4.84
C GLN A 300 3.39 15.66 4.49
N ARG A 301 3.07 16.49 3.48
CA ARG A 301 3.87 17.67 3.15
C ARG A 301 3.80 18.74 4.24
N ALA A 302 2.66 18.92 4.89
CA ALA A 302 2.53 19.79 6.07
C ALA A 302 3.45 19.33 7.20
N ILE A 303 3.54 18.02 7.44
CA ILE A 303 4.48 17.43 8.41
C ILE A 303 5.92 17.70 8.04
N VAL A 304 6.30 17.50 6.77
CA VAL A 304 7.65 17.81 6.29
C VAL A 304 7.97 19.30 6.53
N LEU A 305 7.07 20.20 6.15
CA LEU A 305 7.25 21.64 6.33
C LEU A 305 7.41 22.02 7.81
N ALA A 306 6.58 21.44 8.67
CA ALA A 306 6.62 21.71 10.11
C ALA A 306 7.92 21.20 10.76
N PHE A 307 8.52 20.12 10.26
CA PHE A 307 9.72 19.51 10.86
C PHE A 307 11.02 20.03 10.24
N ALA A 308 11.03 20.25 8.92
CA ALA A 308 12.22 20.70 8.17
C ALA A 308 12.29 22.23 8.01
N GLY A 309 11.16 22.93 8.13
CA GLY A 309 10.99 24.34 7.76
C GLY A 309 10.78 24.56 6.25
N GLY A 310 10.63 25.82 5.85
CA GLY A 310 10.29 26.30 4.50
C GLY A 310 11.43 26.25 3.48
N GLY A 311 12.35 25.29 3.61
CA GLY A 311 13.58 25.21 2.84
C GLY A 311 13.39 24.75 1.39
N THR A 312 12.83 25.60 0.53
CA THR A 312 13.40 25.73 -0.82
C THR A 312 14.60 26.66 -0.71
N SER A 313 15.79 26.10 -0.53
CA SER A 313 17.04 26.85 -0.68
C SER A 313 17.27 27.15 -2.17
N SER A 314 16.56 28.13 -2.70
CA SER A 314 16.86 28.77 -3.97
C SER A 314 17.85 29.91 -3.74
N THR A 315 19.13 29.59 -3.55
CA THR A 315 20.24 30.49 -3.84
C THR A 315 21.48 29.68 -4.21
N GLY A 316 21.89 29.74 -5.49
CA GLY A 316 23.27 29.47 -5.91
C GLY A 316 23.52 28.14 -6.62
N SER A 317 23.71 28.22 -7.93
CA SER A 317 24.11 27.16 -8.86
C SER A 317 25.41 26.43 -8.49
N THR A 318 25.41 25.11 -8.65
CA THR A 318 26.32 24.42 -9.59
C THR A 318 25.70 23.10 -10.03
N SER A 319 25.64 22.97 -11.35
CA SER A 319 25.32 21.77 -12.12
C SER A 319 26.18 20.56 -11.72
N GLY A 320 25.58 19.37 -11.71
CA GLY A 320 26.34 18.13 -11.96
C GLY A 320 25.87 16.89 -11.20
N GLU A 321 25.10 16.07 -11.90
CA GLU A 321 25.10 14.61 -11.86
C GLU A 321 24.55 13.86 -10.63
N VAL A 322 23.44 13.18 -10.90
CA VAL A 322 22.97 11.99 -10.20
C VAL A 322 23.88 10.81 -10.60
N SER A 323 24.60 10.18 -9.65
CA SER A 323 24.80 8.69 -9.60
C SER A 323 25.64 8.18 -8.39
N MET A 324 24.92 7.56 -7.44
CA MET A 324 25.05 6.20 -6.86
C MET A 324 26.33 5.65 -6.15
N ALA A 325 27.53 6.26 -6.18
CA ALA A 325 28.75 5.59 -5.64
C ALA A 325 29.57 6.37 -4.58
N ALA A 326 29.19 7.59 -4.21
CA ALA A 326 30.02 8.48 -3.38
C ALA A 326 30.02 8.17 -1.86
N LYS A 327 29.47 7.02 -1.44
CA LYS A 327 29.56 6.51 -0.06
C LYS A 327 30.83 5.69 0.22
N ALA A 328 31.72 5.50 -0.76
CA ALA A 328 32.89 4.61 -0.61
C ALA A 328 34.22 5.31 -0.22
N ALA A 329 34.28 6.63 -0.05
CA ALA A 329 35.56 7.35 0.10
C ALA A 329 35.71 8.25 1.35
N ALA A 330 34.78 8.21 2.32
CA ALA A 330 34.85 9.04 3.53
C ALA A 330 35.55 8.35 4.72
N VAL A 331 36.43 7.37 4.47
CA VAL A 331 37.31 6.77 5.49
C VAL A 331 38.75 6.87 5.02
N ARG A 332 39.44 7.96 5.39
CA ARG A 332 40.87 7.99 5.75
C ARG A 332 41.28 9.38 6.26
N LEU A 333 41.27 9.50 7.59
CA LEU A 333 42.22 10.23 8.46
C LEU A 333 42.67 11.65 8.07
N GLY A 334 42.16 12.63 8.83
CA GLY A 334 42.99 13.47 9.72
C GLY A 334 43.45 14.85 9.20
N ALA A 335 42.94 15.92 9.81
CA ALA A 335 43.72 16.89 10.59
C ALA A 335 42.84 18.05 11.08
N ALA A 336 43.13 18.52 12.28
CA ALA A 336 42.37 19.49 13.04
C ALA A 336 42.40 20.91 12.44
N ALA A 337 41.22 21.52 12.36
CA ALA A 337 41.04 22.96 12.56
C ALA A 337 39.71 23.12 13.31
N ALA A 338 39.74 23.76 14.46
CA ALA A 338 38.53 24.12 15.19
C ALA A 338 37.81 25.22 14.40
N GLU A 339 36.85 24.82 13.57
CA GLU A 339 35.86 25.74 13.02
C GLU A 339 34.95 26.24 14.15
N PRO A 340 34.54 27.52 14.13
CA PRO A 340 33.53 28.00 15.07
C PRO A 340 32.27 27.18 14.86
N ALA A 341 31.67 26.69 15.96
CA ALA A 341 30.40 25.99 15.91
C ALA A 341 29.42 26.80 15.05
N PRO A 342 28.86 26.25 13.96
CA PRO A 342 27.90 26.97 13.16
C PRO A 342 26.74 27.35 14.09
N ALA A 343 26.40 28.65 14.13
CA ALA A 343 25.19 29.10 14.80
C ALA A 343 24.04 28.24 14.29
N GLU A 344 23.31 27.59 15.20
CA GLU A 344 22.18 26.74 14.86
C GLU A 344 21.26 27.54 13.93
N SER A 345 21.23 27.16 12.65
CA SER A 345 20.41 27.84 11.68
C SER A 345 18.97 27.55 12.03
N VAL A 346 18.30 28.55 12.60
CA VAL A 346 16.89 28.49 12.95
C VAL A 346 16.08 28.23 11.68
N SER A 347 15.42 27.07 11.62
CA SER A 347 14.57 26.72 10.48
C SER A 347 13.17 27.29 10.69
N LEU A 348 12.71 28.12 9.76
CA LEU A 348 11.42 28.79 9.79
C LEU A 348 10.54 28.35 8.62
N PHE A 349 9.22 28.42 8.78
CA PHE A 349 8.26 28.27 7.70
C PHE A 349 7.14 29.30 7.81
N ARG A 350 6.45 29.57 6.69
CA ARG A 350 5.32 30.51 6.66
C ARG A 350 4.04 29.85 7.18
N ALA A 351 3.36 30.52 8.11
CA ALA A 351 2.10 30.05 8.67
C ALA A 351 1.03 29.80 7.60
N GLY A 352 0.94 30.69 6.60
CA GLY A 352 -0.02 30.57 5.50
C GLY A 352 0.20 29.33 4.63
N GLU A 353 1.45 28.88 4.42
CA GLU A 353 1.73 27.67 3.65
C GLU A 353 1.27 26.41 4.41
N LEU A 354 1.57 26.32 5.70
CA LEU A 354 1.11 25.21 6.53
C LEU A 354 -0.43 25.19 6.62
N ARG A 355 -1.07 26.35 6.81
CA ARG A 355 -2.52 26.48 6.84
C ARG A 355 -3.16 26.03 5.53
N ALA A 356 -2.60 26.41 4.39
CA ALA A 356 -3.10 25.98 3.07
C ALA A 356 -3.03 24.45 2.91
N LEU A 357 -1.93 23.82 3.33
CA LEU A 357 -1.78 22.36 3.25
C LEU A 357 -2.76 21.62 4.19
N VAL A 358 -2.97 22.13 5.40
CA VAL A 358 -3.95 21.56 6.34
C VAL A 358 -5.38 21.70 5.81
N THR A 359 -5.73 22.86 5.25
CA THR A 359 -7.03 23.06 4.60
C THR A 359 -7.22 22.11 3.42
N GLN A 360 -6.21 21.99 2.54
CA GLN A 360 -6.24 21.06 1.42
C GLN A 360 -6.43 19.60 1.88
N ALA A 361 -5.78 19.19 2.97
CA ALA A 361 -5.97 17.87 3.55
C ALA A 361 -7.42 17.65 4.00
N ARG A 362 -7.99 18.58 4.76
CA ARG A 362 -9.38 18.46 5.26
C ARG A 362 -10.41 18.48 4.13
N GLU A 363 -10.27 19.40 3.18
CA GLU A 363 -11.18 19.51 2.04
C GLU A 363 -11.11 18.29 1.12
N GLY A 364 -9.92 17.75 0.87
CA GLY A 364 -9.77 16.56 0.03
C GLY A 364 -10.44 15.32 0.60
N LEU A 365 -10.35 15.11 1.93
CA LEU A 365 -11.09 14.04 2.61
C LEU A 365 -12.61 14.23 2.50
N GLY A 366 -13.08 15.46 2.70
CA GLY A 366 -14.50 15.79 2.57
C GLY A 366 -15.03 15.53 1.15
N LYS A 367 -14.25 15.92 0.13
CA LYS A 367 -14.56 15.64 -1.29
C LYS A 367 -14.59 14.15 -1.59
N GLU A 368 -13.60 13.38 -1.12
CA GLU A 368 -13.60 11.93 -1.34
C GLU A 368 -14.81 11.27 -0.67
N ARG A 369 -15.10 11.62 0.59
CA ARG A 369 -16.21 11.05 1.34
C ARG A 369 -17.56 11.32 0.68
N ALA A 370 -17.73 12.52 0.09
CA ALA A 370 -18.93 12.86 -0.65
C ALA A 370 -19.07 12.13 -2.00
N GLY A 371 -17.95 11.67 -2.58
CA GLY A 371 -17.89 10.98 -3.86
C GLY A 371 -17.95 9.45 -3.78
N LEU A 372 -17.96 8.88 -2.57
CA LEU A 372 -17.98 7.43 -2.34
C LEU A 372 -19.29 6.98 -1.67
N PRO A 373 -19.76 5.75 -1.96
CA PRO A 373 -20.80 5.10 -1.18
C PRO A 373 -20.50 5.11 0.32
N GLU A 374 -21.55 5.23 1.14
CA GLU A 374 -21.46 5.36 2.60
C GLU A 374 -20.66 4.22 3.24
N VAL A 375 -20.72 3.01 2.66
CA VAL A 375 -19.98 1.83 3.15
C VAL A 375 -18.46 2.02 3.17
N TYR A 376 -17.92 2.95 2.37
CA TYR A 376 -16.50 3.29 2.35
C TYR A 376 -16.17 4.52 3.20
N GLY A 377 -17.15 5.19 3.79
CA GLY A 377 -16.97 6.46 4.50
C GLY A 377 -15.97 6.40 5.64
N ASP A 378 -15.96 5.29 6.39
CA ASP A 378 -15.03 5.02 7.49
C ASP A 378 -13.59 4.81 7.00
N LEU A 379 -13.39 4.43 5.73
CA LEU A 379 -12.06 4.26 5.14
C LEU A 379 -11.47 5.59 4.66
N VAL A 380 -12.29 6.63 4.49
CA VAL A 380 -11.86 7.97 4.09
C VAL A 380 -11.38 8.73 5.32
N VAL A 381 -10.20 8.33 5.78
CA VAL A 381 -9.51 8.92 6.94
C VAL A 381 -8.01 8.99 6.65
N LEU A 382 -7.34 9.98 7.25
CA LEU A 382 -5.89 9.99 7.29
C LEU A 382 -5.40 8.87 8.21
N ASP A 383 -4.13 8.53 8.07
CA ASP A 383 -3.47 7.70 9.06
C ASP A 383 -3.53 8.37 10.44
N PRO A 384 -3.73 7.58 11.52
CA PRO A 384 -3.86 8.12 12.86
C PRO A 384 -2.69 9.02 13.29
N VAL A 385 -1.46 8.72 12.86
CA VAL A 385 -0.29 9.56 13.17
C VAL A 385 -0.41 10.91 12.48
N ASP A 386 -0.75 10.89 11.19
CA ASP A 386 -0.89 12.10 10.37
C ASP A 386 -2.01 12.98 10.94
N SER A 387 -3.20 12.41 11.19
CA SER A 387 -4.35 13.14 11.77
C SER A 387 -4.01 13.75 13.12
N LYS A 388 -3.38 12.99 14.01
CA LYS A 388 -3.04 13.46 15.36
C LYS A 388 -2.05 14.62 15.35
N LEU A 389 -1.05 14.58 14.47
CA LEU A 389 -0.11 15.69 14.32
C LEU A 389 -0.81 16.96 13.82
N LEU A 390 -1.69 16.82 12.83
CA LEU A 390 -2.45 17.96 12.29
C LEU A 390 -3.32 18.62 13.36
N ASP A 391 -4.04 17.83 14.15
CA ASP A 391 -5.02 18.36 15.12
C ASP A 391 -4.37 18.82 16.43
N GLU A 392 -3.41 18.07 16.97
CA GLU A 392 -2.82 18.36 18.29
C GLU A 392 -1.57 19.24 18.24
N ARG A 393 -0.88 19.34 17.09
CA ARG A 393 0.33 20.16 16.95
C ARG A 393 0.12 21.37 16.07
N PHE A 394 -0.40 21.18 14.85
CA PHE A 394 -0.40 22.27 13.87
C PHE A 394 -1.48 23.31 14.16
N GLY A 395 -2.67 22.89 14.62
CA GLY A 395 -3.72 23.81 15.05
C GLY A 395 -3.22 24.86 16.05
N PRO A 396 -2.64 24.44 17.20
CA PRO A 396 -2.06 25.36 18.18
C PRO A 396 -0.92 26.23 17.64
N MET A 397 -0.06 25.72 16.77
CA MET A 397 1.05 26.50 16.17
C MET A 397 0.55 27.64 15.29
N LEU A 398 -0.61 27.47 14.66
CA LEU A 398 -1.19 28.43 13.72
C LEU A 398 -2.16 29.41 14.38
N GLN A 399 -2.43 29.26 15.68
CA GLN A 399 -3.37 30.10 16.41
C GLN A 399 -2.79 31.52 16.56
N ASP A 400 -3.58 32.53 16.19
CA ASP A 400 -3.24 33.95 16.27
C ASP A 400 -2.00 34.40 15.45
N VAL A 401 -1.50 33.54 14.56
CA VAL A 401 -0.40 33.88 13.63
C VAL A 401 -0.97 34.28 12.26
N PRO A 402 -0.66 35.48 11.73
CA PRO A 402 -1.09 35.91 10.39
C PRO A 402 -0.44 35.04 9.31
N ASP A 403 -1.02 34.99 8.10
CA ASP A 403 -0.52 34.14 7.01
C ASP A 403 0.93 34.46 6.61
N GLU A 404 1.33 35.73 6.69
CA GLU A 404 2.69 36.20 6.40
C GLU A 404 3.68 35.91 7.54
N GLY A 405 3.18 35.47 8.70
CA GLY A 405 4.00 35.17 9.88
C GLY A 405 4.92 33.96 9.67
N GLU A 406 6.11 34.02 10.26
CA GLU A 406 7.08 32.93 10.26
C GLU A 406 7.05 32.20 11.62
N ILE A 407 7.05 30.86 11.57
CA ILE A 407 6.99 30.00 12.75
C ILE A 407 8.23 29.11 12.76
N LEU A 408 8.75 28.84 13.96
CA LEU A 408 9.85 27.92 14.19
C LEU A 408 9.46 26.48 13.84
N ALA A 409 10.29 25.81 13.06
CA ALA A 409 10.14 24.39 12.76
C ALA A 409 10.42 23.52 14.00
N LEU A 410 9.78 22.36 14.05
CA LEU A 410 9.91 21.36 15.11
C LEU A 410 11.17 20.49 14.91
N THR A 411 12.34 21.13 14.79
CA THR A 411 13.60 20.51 14.32
C THR A 411 14.13 19.35 15.18
N ASP A 412 13.62 19.18 16.40
CA ASP A 412 14.02 18.11 17.33
C ASP A 412 12.92 17.07 17.60
N LEU A 413 11.78 17.17 16.91
CA LEU A 413 10.67 16.25 17.12
C LEU A 413 10.71 15.08 16.14
N LEU A 414 10.67 13.85 16.66
CA LEU A 414 10.59 12.65 15.83
C LEU A 414 9.16 12.39 15.38
N TYR A 415 9.01 11.94 14.13
CA TYR A 415 7.74 11.47 13.60
C TYR A 415 7.40 10.16 14.31
N PRO A 416 6.24 10.04 14.99
CA PRO A 416 5.89 8.85 15.73
C PRO A 416 5.84 7.62 14.82
N THR A 417 6.52 6.55 15.22
CA THR A 417 6.36 5.25 14.59
C THR A 417 5.26 4.49 15.32
N LEU A 418 4.15 4.24 14.64
CA LEU A 418 3.14 3.31 15.12
C LEU A 418 3.27 1.99 14.38
N ALA A 419 3.17 0.90 15.13
CA ALA A 419 2.87 -0.39 14.53
C ALA A 419 1.52 -0.29 13.81
N PRO A 420 1.33 -0.97 12.67
CA PRO A 420 0.02 -1.09 12.05
C PRO A 420 -0.98 -1.58 13.11
N THR A 421 -2.00 -0.77 13.40
CA THR A 421 -3.13 -1.21 14.22
C THR A 421 -3.86 -2.27 13.42
N ALA A 422 -4.03 -3.46 14.02
CA ALA A 422 -4.54 -4.69 13.41
C ALA A 422 -5.55 -4.48 12.27
N LEU A 423 -5.46 -5.33 11.23
CA LEU A 423 -6.34 -5.32 10.06
C LEU A 423 -7.78 -5.74 10.49
N PRO A 424 -8.75 -4.81 10.56
CA PRO A 424 -10.14 -5.16 10.88
C PRO A 424 -10.82 -5.80 9.64
N ARG A 425 -11.84 -6.64 9.86
CA ARG A 425 -12.53 -7.39 8.79
C ARG A 425 -13.89 -6.79 8.37
N GLY A 426 -14.17 -6.80 7.07
CA GLY A 426 -15.46 -7.20 6.47
C GLY A 426 -16.63 -6.21 6.48
N ALA A 427 -16.69 -5.29 5.51
CA ALA A 427 -17.89 -4.47 5.28
C ALA A 427 -18.66 -4.78 3.97
N VAL A 428 -18.01 -5.33 2.94
CA VAL A 428 -18.61 -5.73 1.64
C VAL A 428 -17.92 -6.99 1.13
N ALA A 429 -18.68 -8.06 0.94
CA ALA A 429 -18.23 -9.30 0.33
C ALA A 429 -19.41 -9.86 -0.47
N ILE A 430 -19.16 -10.43 -1.65
CA ILE A 430 -20.17 -11.25 -2.32
C ILE A 430 -20.46 -12.43 -1.41
N ALA A 431 -21.62 -12.38 -0.73
CA ALA A 431 -22.05 -13.42 0.18
C ALA A 431 -22.05 -14.77 -0.56
N LYS A 432 -21.48 -15.79 0.10
CA LYS A 432 -21.75 -17.18 -0.31
C LYS A 432 -23.27 -17.38 -0.16
N PRO A 433 -23.99 -17.77 -1.24
CA PRO A 433 -25.43 -18.01 -1.16
C PRO A 433 -25.77 -19.12 -0.16
#